data_AF-A0A0C9TGN9-F1
#
_entry.id   AF-A0A0C9TGN9-F1
#
_cell.length_a   1.000
_cell.length_b   1.000
_cell.length_c   1.000
_cell.angle_alpha   90.00
_cell.angle_beta   90.00
_cell.angle_gamma   90.00
#
_symmetry.space_group_name_H-M   'P 1'
#
loop_
_entity.id
_entity.type
_entity.pdbx_description
1 polymer ?
#
loop_
_entity_poly.entity_id
_entity_poly.type
_entity_poly.pdbx_seq_one_letter_code
_entity_poly.pdbx_strand_id
1 'polypeptide(L)'
;SNVGAASATLPESMLAKGGAFISMYQREAMWMSFVLGDGSPDPLAVKINVGGVNVLTGLPRNVSAKGRQDYLPIGRRREQLWLDGISTSPGVIRQFVAMPQGKGYTTEGQVTGAEVHLLLFNVGGIQIDVFPKYDSTRVKFAHLGCDVSMYKTARQLGLRVGDPIQMKLLR
;
A
#
# COMPACT_ATOMS: atom_id res chain seq x y z
N SER A 1 -3.07 -0.76 19.04
CA SER A 1 -3.99 0.31 18.56
C SER A 1 -4.35 1.20 19.73
N ASN A 2 -4.35 2.52 19.57
CA ASN A 2 -4.78 3.48 20.60
C ASN A 2 -6.27 3.86 20.50
N VAL A 3 -7.00 3.29 19.52
CA VAL A 3 -8.41 3.60 19.24
C VAL A 3 -9.32 3.29 20.44
N GLY A 4 -9.03 2.22 21.20
CA GLY A 4 -9.80 1.85 22.38
C GLY A 4 -9.78 2.88 23.51
N ALA A 5 -8.68 3.65 23.65
CA ALA A 5 -8.60 4.71 24.67
C ALA A 5 -9.39 5.97 24.28
N ALA A 6 -9.73 6.12 22.99
CA ALA A 6 -10.50 7.24 22.45
C ALA A 6 -11.93 6.83 22.04
N SER A 7 -12.41 5.66 22.47
CA SER A 7 -13.69 5.10 22.01
C SER A 7 -14.91 5.96 22.36
N ALA A 8 -14.83 6.77 23.42
CA ALA A 8 -15.92 7.65 23.83
C ALA A 8 -16.11 8.86 22.90
N THR A 9 -15.11 9.22 22.09
CA THR A 9 -15.12 10.44 21.26
C THR A 9 -15.02 10.15 19.77
N LEU A 10 -14.74 8.91 19.37
CA LEU A 10 -14.66 8.50 17.97
C LEU A 10 -16.01 7.98 17.46
N PRO A 11 -16.37 8.27 16.19
CA PRO A 11 -17.54 7.68 15.56
C PRO A 11 -17.47 6.14 15.56
N GLU A 12 -18.61 5.47 15.74
CA GLU A 12 -18.70 3.99 15.73
C GLU A 12 -18.09 3.37 14.47
N SER A 13 -18.25 4.03 13.32
CA SER A 13 -17.68 3.57 12.05
C SER A 13 -16.15 3.58 12.01
N MET A 14 -15.48 4.42 12.82
CA MET A 14 -14.02 4.41 12.99
C MET A 14 -13.60 3.32 13.97
N LEU A 15 -14.36 3.11 15.04
CA LEU A 15 -14.12 2.04 16.01
C LEU A 15 -14.20 0.66 15.34
N ALA A 16 -15.22 0.44 14.52
CA ALA A 16 -15.41 -0.81 13.78
C ALA A 16 -14.30 -1.08 12.75
N LYS A 17 -13.70 -0.04 12.16
CA LYS A 17 -12.57 -0.17 11.22
C LYS A 17 -11.25 -0.48 11.90
N GLY A 18 -11.08 -0.09 13.17
CA GLY A 18 -9.82 -0.22 13.89
C GLY A 18 -8.70 0.69 13.35
N GLY A 19 -7.44 0.29 13.54
CA GLY A 19 -6.27 1.05 13.11
C GLY A 19 -5.64 1.90 14.21
N ALA A 20 -5.05 3.03 13.85
CA ALA A 20 -4.49 4.01 14.79
C ALA A 20 -5.14 5.37 14.57
N PHE A 21 -5.31 6.12 15.64
CA PHE A 21 -5.79 7.50 15.60
C PHE A 21 -4.68 8.45 16.01
N ILE A 22 -4.55 9.57 15.30
CA ILE A 22 -3.60 10.64 15.63
C ILE A 22 -4.43 11.90 15.81
N SER A 23 -4.35 12.52 16.99
CA SER A 23 -4.97 13.82 17.23
C SER A 23 -4.17 14.88 16.48
N MET A 24 -4.84 15.62 15.61
CA MET A 24 -4.27 16.74 14.86
C MET A 24 -5.19 17.95 14.95
N TYR A 25 -4.63 19.15 15.02
CA TYR A 25 -5.37 20.39 14.90
C TYR A 25 -5.87 20.58 13.47
N GLN A 26 -6.98 21.30 13.31
CA GLN A 26 -7.45 21.64 11.97
C GLN A 26 -6.39 22.48 11.24
N ARG A 27 -6.06 22.10 10.02
CA ARG A 27 -4.98 22.65 9.18
C ARG A 27 -3.55 22.29 9.61
N GLU A 28 -3.39 21.34 10.52
CA GLU A 28 -2.07 20.78 10.82
C GLU A 28 -1.63 19.85 9.69
N ALA A 29 -0.37 19.98 9.27
CA ALA A 29 0.26 19.12 8.26
C ALA A 29 1.04 18.00 8.96
N MET A 30 1.05 16.80 8.38
CA MET A 30 1.86 15.69 8.84
C MET A 30 2.71 15.10 7.72
N TRP A 31 3.84 14.54 8.15
CA TRP A 31 4.66 13.63 7.37
C TRP A 31 4.97 12.40 8.23
N MET A 32 5.33 11.29 7.60
CA MET A 32 5.66 10.04 8.28
C MET A 32 6.97 9.47 7.73
N SER A 33 7.80 8.90 8.59
CA SER A 33 8.98 8.13 8.17
C SER A 33 8.70 6.63 8.21
N PHE A 34 9.34 5.89 7.31
CA PHE A 34 9.34 4.44 7.32
C PHE A 34 10.65 3.95 7.94
N VAL A 35 10.53 3.17 9.02
CA VAL A 35 11.67 2.58 9.72
C VAL A 35 11.45 1.07 9.81
N LEU A 36 12.39 0.29 9.29
CA LEU A 36 12.38 -1.17 9.41
C LEU A 36 12.91 -1.58 10.79
N GLY A 37 12.06 -2.21 11.59
CA GLY A 37 12.34 -2.51 13.00
C GLY A 37 13.18 -3.76 13.28
N ASP A 38 13.26 -4.71 12.35
CA ASP A 38 13.87 -6.04 12.55
C ASP A 38 15.32 -6.14 12.06
N GLY A 39 15.86 -5.05 11.50
CA GLY A 39 17.19 -5.06 10.89
C GLY A 39 17.29 -5.84 9.58
N SER A 40 16.18 -6.38 9.07
CA SER A 40 16.14 -7.16 7.84
C SER A 40 16.58 -6.32 6.64
N PRO A 41 17.42 -6.88 5.75
CA PRO A 41 17.76 -6.21 4.50
C PRO A 41 16.67 -6.34 3.43
N ASP A 42 15.64 -7.15 3.65
CA ASP A 42 14.63 -7.43 2.63
C ASP A 42 13.65 -6.27 2.47
N PRO A 43 13.39 -5.84 1.22
CA PRO A 43 12.45 -4.76 0.95
C PRO A 43 11.01 -5.21 1.23
N LEU A 44 10.20 -4.29 1.74
CA LEU A 44 8.75 -4.45 1.90
C LEU A 44 8.02 -3.77 0.75
N ALA A 45 6.95 -4.38 0.24
CA ALA A 45 6.01 -3.67 -0.62
C ALA A 45 4.94 -3.02 0.25
N VAL A 46 4.79 -1.70 0.17
CA VAL A 46 3.80 -0.95 0.94
C VAL A 46 2.82 -0.27 0.01
N LYS A 47 1.54 -0.64 0.13
CA LYS A 47 0.46 -0.01 -0.61
C LYS A 47 -0.16 1.09 0.25
N ILE A 48 -0.13 2.31 -0.27
CA ILE A 48 -0.69 3.48 0.42
C ILE A 48 -1.96 3.91 -0.29
N ASN A 49 -3.00 4.10 0.49
CA ASN A 49 -4.29 4.59 0.02
C ASN A 49 -4.74 5.76 0.90
N VAL A 50 -5.46 6.71 0.31
CA VAL A 50 -6.08 7.84 1.00
C VAL A 50 -7.53 7.85 0.57
N GLY A 51 -8.46 7.87 1.51
CA GLY A 51 -9.87 7.89 1.12
C GLY A 51 -10.36 6.61 0.43
N GLY A 52 -9.63 5.50 0.56
CA GLY A 52 -9.88 4.29 -0.24
C GLY A 52 -9.36 4.33 -1.69
N VAL A 53 -8.62 5.37 -2.09
CA VAL A 53 -7.99 5.51 -3.41
C VAL A 53 -6.48 5.27 -3.28
N ASN A 54 -5.90 4.47 -4.18
CA ASN A 54 -4.46 4.23 -4.20
C ASN A 54 -3.69 5.48 -4.66
N VAL A 55 -2.67 5.89 -3.91
CA VAL A 55 -1.97 7.17 -4.14
C VAL A 55 -1.07 7.18 -5.39
N LEU A 56 -0.68 6.00 -5.91
CA LEU A 56 0.16 5.89 -7.11
C LEU A 56 -0.67 5.74 -8.39
N THR A 57 -1.79 5.02 -8.30
CA THR A 57 -2.61 4.73 -9.48
C THR A 57 -3.79 5.67 -9.64
N GLY A 58 -4.27 6.30 -8.55
CA GLY A 58 -5.52 7.07 -8.54
C GLY A 58 -6.77 6.19 -8.70
N LEU A 59 -6.62 4.86 -8.63
CA LEU A 59 -7.73 3.91 -8.74
C LEU A 59 -8.25 3.52 -7.34
N PRO A 60 -9.49 3.02 -7.22
CA PRO A 60 -9.98 2.44 -5.98
C PRO A 60 -9.02 1.36 -5.45
N ARG A 61 -8.83 1.26 -4.13
CA ARG A 61 -7.85 0.35 -3.48
C ARG A 61 -7.85 -1.07 -4.06
N ASN A 62 -9.05 -1.62 -4.28
CA ASN A 62 -9.26 -3.01 -4.68
C ASN A 62 -9.21 -3.22 -6.20
N VAL A 63 -8.89 -2.17 -6.97
CA VAL A 63 -8.77 -2.21 -8.42
C VAL A 63 -7.29 -2.18 -8.78
N SER A 64 -6.86 -3.15 -9.59
CA SER A 64 -5.51 -3.18 -10.17
C SER A 64 -5.57 -2.85 -11.66
N ALA A 65 -4.50 -2.24 -12.17
CA ALA A 65 -4.33 -1.96 -13.59
C ALA A 65 -3.08 -2.68 -14.10
N LYS A 66 -3.25 -3.46 -15.17
CA LYS A 66 -2.16 -4.25 -15.75
C LYS A 66 -1.01 -3.34 -16.18
N GLY A 67 0.20 -3.67 -15.73
CA GLY A 67 1.41 -2.92 -16.07
C GLY A 67 1.59 -1.61 -15.30
N ARG A 68 0.74 -1.31 -14.31
CA ARG A 68 0.87 -0.13 -13.45
C ARG A 68 1.19 -0.55 -12.03
N GLN A 69 2.27 -0.02 -11.47
CA GLN A 69 2.67 -0.27 -10.09
C GLN A 69 1.73 0.47 -9.12
N ASP A 70 1.28 -0.22 -8.07
CA ASP A 70 0.34 0.29 -7.06
C ASP A 70 0.91 0.24 -5.63
N TYR A 71 2.20 -0.07 -5.47
CA TYR A 71 2.89 -0.11 -4.19
C TYR A 71 4.24 0.64 -4.24
N LEU A 72 4.73 1.01 -3.06
CA LEU A 72 6.04 1.60 -2.83
C LEU A 72 6.98 0.54 -2.23
N PRO A 73 8.15 0.29 -2.82
CA PRO A 73 9.17 -0.50 -2.15
C PRO A 73 9.79 0.32 -1.01
N ILE A 74 9.88 -0.28 0.18
CA ILE A 74 10.44 0.29 1.41
C ILE A 74 11.61 -0.56 1.90
N GLY A 75 12.78 0.06 2.05
CA GLY A 75 14.02 -0.64 2.36
C GLY A 75 15.24 0.28 2.42
N ARG A 76 16.43 -0.33 2.54
CA ARG A 76 17.63 0.38 3.05
C ARG A 76 18.49 1.07 2.00
N ARG A 77 18.37 0.70 0.73
CA ARG A 77 19.38 1.12 -0.28
C ARG A 77 18.88 2.22 -1.23
N ARG A 78 17.64 2.17 -1.74
CA ARG A 78 17.10 3.14 -2.73
C ARG A 78 15.57 3.20 -2.75
N GLU A 79 14.95 3.29 -1.59
CA GLU A 79 13.51 3.04 -1.43
C GLU A 79 12.82 4.21 -0.72
N GLN A 80 11.49 4.29 -0.79
CA GLN A 80 10.74 5.43 -0.24
C GLN A 80 10.94 5.46 1.29
N LEU A 81 11.60 6.50 1.81
CA LEU A 81 11.96 6.58 3.23
C LEU A 81 10.92 7.31 4.08
N TRP A 82 10.09 8.14 3.46
CA TRP A 82 9.07 8.92 4.15
C TRP A 82 7.88 9.20 3.22
N LEU A 83 6.79 9.66 3.80
CA LEU A 83 5.59 10.09 3.11
C LEU A 83 5.25 11.50 3.62
N ASP A 84 5.33 12.49 2.74
CA ASP A 84 5.09 13.91 3.09
C ASP A 84 3.79 14.45 2.46
N GLY A 85 3.37 13.89 1.33
CA GLY A 85 2.19 14.36 0.63
C GLY A 85 1.96 13.63 -0.69
N ILE A 86 1.05 14.18 -1.50
CA ILE A 86 0.72 13.71 -2.84
C ILE A 86 1.33 14.66 -3.87
N SER A 87 2.11 14.09 -4.80
CA SER A 87 2.63 14.85 -5.94
C SER A 87 1.49 15.18 -6.90
N THR A 88 1.29 16.47 -7.18
CA THR A 88 0.24 16.94 -8.10
C THR A 88 0.79 17.35 -9.47
N SER A 89 2.07 17.71 -9.51
CA SER A 89 2.84 17.93 -10.74
C SER A 89 4.33 17.76 -10.41
N PRO A 90 5.22 17.64 -11.41
CA PRO A 90 6.66 17.59 -11.16
C PRO A 90 7.11 18.73 -10.26
N GLY A 91 7.73 18.40 -9.13
CA GLY A 91 8.22 19.37 -8.14
C GLY A 91 7.16 19.98 -7.21
N VAL A 92 5.88 19.62 -7.32
CA VAL A 92 4.80 20.17 -6.47
C VAL A 92 4.13 19.08 -5.65
N ILE A 93 4.36 19.12 -4.34
CA ILE A 93 3.79 18.20 -3.36
C ILE A 93 2.71 18.93 -2.57
N ARG A 94 1.55 18.31 -2.43
CA ARG A 94 0.51 18.74 -1.48
C ARG A 94 0.58 17.86 -0.25
N GLN A 95 0.92 18.46 0.89
CA GLN A 95 1.08 17.74 2.14
C GLN A 95 -0.24 17.17 2.68
N PHE A 96 -0.15 16.15 3.53
CA PHE A 96 -1.31 15.63 4.26
C PHE A 96 -1.72 16.62 5.34
N VAL A 97 -2.85 17.29 5.12
CA VAL A 97 -3.38 18.30 6.04
C VAL A 97 -4.69 17.83 6.65
N ALA A 98 -4.81 17.95 7.97
CA ALA A 98 -6.04 17.63 8.70
C ALA A 98 -7.15 18.64 8.37
N MET A 99 -8.12 18.22 7.56
CA MET A 99 -9.26 19.04 7.16
C MET A 99 -10.59 18.35 7.48
N PRO A 100 -11.66 19.11 7.77
CA PRO A 100 -12.99 18.55 7.95
C PRO A 100 -13.44 17.86 6.65
N GLN A 101 -14.03 16.68 6.78
CA GLN A 101 -14.64 15.94 5.65
C GLN A 101 -15.86 16.70 5.10
N GLY A 102 -16.20 16.45 3.83
CA GLY A 102 -17.40 17.01 3.17
C GLY A 102 -17.35 18.50 2.84
N LYS A 103 -16.14 19.07 2.66
CA LYS A 103 -15.91 20.51 2.39
C LYS A 103 -15.14 20.83 1.10
N GLY A 104 -14.92 19.86 0.22
CA GLY A 104 -14.19 20.01 -1.04
C GLY A 104 -12.69 19.71 -0.94
N TYR A 105 -12.21 19.29 0.24
CA TYR A 105 -10.78 19.22 0.53
C TYR A 105 -10.20 17.82 0.44
N THR A 106 -11.00 16.76 0.38
CA THR A 106 -10.45 15.41 0.47
C THR A 106 -9.88 14.98 -0.87
N THR A 107 -8.79 14.20 -0.83
CA THR A 107 -8.18 13.70 -2.06
C THR A 107 -9.13 12.76 -2.79
N GLU A 108 -9.87 11.89 -2.07
CA GLU A 108 -10.89 11.08 -2.72
C GLU A 108 -11.97 11.92 -3.39
N GLY A 109 -12.40 13.02 -2.75
CA GLY A 109 -13.34 13.97 -3.31
C GLY A 109 -12.88 14.56 -4.63
N GLN A 110 -11.65 15.04 -4.66
CA GLN A 110 -11.06 15.68 -5.85
C GLN A 110 -10.80 14.69 -6.99
N VAL A 111 -10.45 13.45 -6.67
CA VAL A 111 -10.15 12.41 -7.68
C VAL A 111 -11.43 11.73 -8.19
N THR A 112 -12.40 11.47 -7.32
CA THR A 112 -13.61 10.70 -7.65
C THR A 112 -14.83 11.56 -7.94
N GLY A 113 -14.82 12.84 -7.55
CA GLY A 113 -15.98 13.73 -7.62
C GLY A 113 -17.06 13.42 -6.57
N ALA A 114 -16.84 12.46 -5.68
CA ALA A 114 -17.83 11.98 -4.71
C ALA A 114 -17.32 12.19 -3.27
N GLU A 115 -17.57 13.36 -2.70
CA GLU A 115 -17.22 13.61 -1.29
C GLU A 115 -18.27 13.14 -0.29
N VAL A 116 -19.54 12.99 -0.70
CA VAL A 116 -20.65 12.81 0.27
C VAL A 116 -21.73 11.79 -0.17
N HIS A 117 -21.70 11.20 -1.37
CA HIS A 117 -22.88 10.44 -1.80
C HIS A 117 -22.62 9.22 -2.69
N LEU A 118 -21.84 8.24 -2.21
CA LEU A 118 -22.16 6.85 -2.55
C LEU A 118 -21.61 5.91 -1.48
N LEU A 119 -22.46 4.95 -1.08
CA LEU A 119 -22.27 3.91 -0.06
C LEU A 119 -21.04 2.99 -0.24
N LEU A 120 -20.13 3.30 -1.18
CA LEU A 120 -18.96 2.49 -1.50
C LEU A 120 -17.63 3.09 -0.97
N PHE A 121 -17.58 4.38 -0.58
CA PHE A 121 -16.32 5.06 -0.23
C PHE A 121 -16.35 5.83 1.10
N ASN A 122 -17.08 5.34 2.10
CA ASN A 122 -17.10 5.98 3.42
C ASN A 122 -15.80 5.69 4.21
N VAL A 123 -14.62 5.82 3.61
CA VAL A 123 -13.32 5.42 4.17
C VAL A 123 -12.35 6.61 4.16
N GLY A 124 -12.51 7.55 5.10
CA GLY A 124 -11.53 8.61 5.30
C GLY A 124 -10.20 8.14 5.90
N GLY A 125 -9.20 9.02 5.86
CA GLY A 125 -7.86 8.79 6.44
C GLY A 125 -6.87 8.13 5.47
N ILE A 126 -5.71 7.79 6.00
CA ILE A 126 -4.64 7.07 5.29
C ILE A 126 -4.71 5.58 5.67
N GLN A 127 -4.57 4.71 4.67
CA GLN A 127 -4.50 3.27 4.88
C GLN A 127 -3.23 2.71 4.28
N ILE A 128 -2.52 1.93 5.09
CA ILE A 128 -1.19 1.41 4.80
C ILE A 128 -1.29 -0.11 4.87
N ASP A 129 -1.19 -0.77 3.73
CA ASP A 129 -1.10 -2.23 3.64
C ASP A 129 0.37 -2.60 3.43
N VAL A 130 0.92 -3.44 4.32
CA VAL A 130 2.33 -3.85 4.28
C VAL A 130 2.42 -5.31 3.86
N PHE A 131 3.17 -5.56 2.79
CA PHE A 131 3.40 -6.87 2.22
C PHE A 131 4.88 -7.22 2.40
N PRO A 132 5.22 -8.09 3.38
CA PRO A 132 6.57 -8.59 3.50
C PRO A 132 6.91 -9.42 2.28
N LYS A 133 8.20 -9.42 1.94
CA LYS A 133 8.71 -10.37 0.96
C LYS A 133 8.46 -11.77 1.52
N TYR A 134 7.63 -12.54 0.81
CA TYR A 134 7.48 -13.95 1.14
C TYR A 134 8.83 -14.63 0.94
N ASP A 135 9.29 -15.27 2.00
CA ASP A 135 10.48 -16.12 1.94
C ASP A 135 10.14 -17.39 1.16
N SER A 136 10.12 -17.27 -0.16
CA SER A 136 10.03 -18.41 -1.07
C SER A 136 11.34 -19.20 -1.11
N THR A 137 12.40 -18.76 -0.40
CA THR A 137 13.73 -19.34 -0.54
C THR A 137 13.82 -20.77 -0.01
N ARG A 138 12.88 -21.24 0.81
CA ARG A 138 12.86 -22.65 1.19
C ARG A 138 12.57 -23.59 0.03
N VAL A 139 12.19 -23.08 -1.14
CA VAL A 139 11.87 -23.90 -2.30
C VAL A 139 12.50 -23.31 -3.57
N LYS A 140 13.23 -24.15 -4.31
CA LYS A 140 13.61 -23.89 -5.70
C LYS A 140 12.78 -24.74 -6.63
N PHE A 141 12.38 -24.15 -7.75
CA PHE A 141 11.81 -24.88 -8.87
C PHE A 141 12.91 -25.09 -9.92
N ALA A 142 12.91 -26.26 -10.56
CA ALA A 142 13.84 -26.57 -11.65
C ALA A 142 13.11 -27.26 -12.81
N HIS A 143 13.55 -26.98 -14.02
CA HIS A 143 13.10 -27.64 -15.24
C HIS A 143 14.33 -28.16 -16.00
N LEU A 144 14.32 -29.45 -16.36
CA LEU A 144 15.46 -30.14 -17.00
C LEU A 144 16.80 -29.95 -16.25
N GLY A 145 16.76 -29.89 -14.92
CA GLY A 145 17.94 -29.71 -14.08
C GLY A 145 18.40 -28.25 -13.92
N CYS A 146 17.78 -27.29 -14.60
CA CYS A 146 18.08 -25.86 -14.46
C CYS A 146 17.08 -25.17 -13.52
N ASP A 147 17.58 -24.38 -12.56
CA ASP A 147 16.74 -23.56 -11.67
C ASP A 147 15.88 -22.58 -12.51
N VAL A 148 14.57 -22.57 -12.27
CA VAL A 148 13.65 -21.65 -12.92
C VAL A 148 13.30 -20.49 -11.99
N SER A 149 13.22 -19.29 -12.57
CA SER A 149 12.80 -18.10 -11.83
C SER A 149 11.29 -18.13 -11.60
N MET A 150 10.88 -18.15 -10.33
CA MET A 150 9.48 -18.02 -9.92
C MET A 150 8.82 -16.69 -10.31
N TYR A 151 9.61 -15.70 -10.75
CA TYR A 151 9.13 -14.38 -11.17
C TYR A 151 8.94 -14.27 -12.69
N LYS A 152 9.17 -15.35 -13.44
CA LYS A 152 8.94 -15.42 -14.89
C LYS A 152 7.70 -16.27 -15.18
N THR A 153 6.93 -15.85 -16.18
CA THR A 153 5.80 -16.64 -16.70
C THR A 153 6.29 -17.92 -17.39
N ALA A 154 5.43 -18.94 -17.47
CA ALA A 154 5.73 -20.18 -18.21
C ALA A 154 6.23 -19.92 -19.64
N ARG A 155 5.61 -18.95 -20.33
CA ARG A 155 6.03 -18.51 -21.68
C ARG A 155 7.46 -17.93 -21.69
N GLN A 156 7.81 -17.09 -20.72
CA GLN A 156 9.16 -16.53 -20.59
C GLN A 156 10.21 -17.56 -20.19
N LEU A 157 9.77 -18.67 -19.58
CA LEU A 157 10.60 -19.82 -19.24
C LEU A 157 10.66 -20.86 -20.37
N GLY A 158 9.90 -20.68 -21.46
CA GLY A 158 9.83 -21.63 -22.57
C GLY A 158 9.07 -22.92 -22.27
N LEU A 159 8.31 -22.97 -21.16
CA LEU A 159 7.58 -24.14 -20.70
C LEU A 159 6.31 -24.37 -21.52
N ARG A 160 6.01 -25.65 -21.80
CA ARG A 160 4.83 -26.13 -22.53
C ARG A 160 3.95 -26.97 -21.62
N VAL A 161 2.70 -27.17 -22.04
CA VAL A 161 1.78 -28.07 -21.34
C VAL A 161 2.35 -29.49 -21.39
N GLY A 162 2.49 -30.11 -20.21
CA GLY A 162 3.09 -31.45 -20.05
C GLY A 162 4.55 -31.43 -19.61
N ASP A 163 5.21 -30.28 -19.58
CA ASP A 163 6.60 -30.18 -19.12
C ASP A 163 6.71 -30.39 -17.60
N PRO A 164 7.65 -31.24 -17.13
CA PRO A 164 7.83 -31.48 -15.71
C PRO A 164 8.56 -30.31 -15.03
N ILE A 165 8.07 -29.91 -13.85
CA ILE A 165 8.74 -28.96 -12.96
C ILE A 165 9.06 -29.70 -11.65
N GLN A 166 10.32 -29.63 -11.23
CA GLN A 166 10.78 -30.21 -9.98
C GLN A 166 10.80 -29.15 -8.88
N MET A 167 10.27 -29.51 -7.71
CA MET A 167 10.35 -28.69 -6.51
C MET A 167 11.46 -29.24 -5.60
N LYS A 168 12.39 -28.41 -5.17
CA LYS A 168 13.49 -28.77 -4.25
C LYS A 168 13.44 -27.89 -3.02
N LEU A 169 13.43 -28.50 -1.84
CA LEU A 169 13.59 -27.74 -0.59
C LEU A 169 15.05 -27.28 -0.46
N LEU A 170 15.27 -25.99 -0.18
CA LEU A 170 16.58 -25.52 0.27
C LEU A 170 16.73 -25.85 1.76
N ARG A 171 17.81 -26.57 2.08
CA ARG A 171 18.22 -26.85 3.45
C ARG A 171 18.88 -25.63 4.06
#